data_AF-S2Z2D3-F1
#
_entry.id   AF-S2Z2D3-F1
#
_cell.length_a   1.000
_cell.length_b   1.000
_cell.length_c   1.000
_cell.angle_alpha   90.00
_cell.angle_beta   90.00
_cell.angle_gamma   90.00
#
_symmetry.space_group_name_H-M   'P 1'
#
loop_
_entity.id
_entity.type
_entity.pdbx_description
1 polymer ?
#
loop_
_entity_poly.entity_id
_entity_poly.type
_entity_poly.pdbx_seq_one_letter_code
_entity_poly.pdbx_strand_id
1 'polypeptide(L)'
;MYGKAFAPEYQGALTTLSVNSSLSDVLAAGTRELRAAERSGRHGEAARSGLAVAEAHRRLGQVADADRAWKASYRAARAAGDTAAMAWALWSGGTLARQRGAFPLARRLLGLAAELGERGGDVVVRGYSLAGLAETGRIQGDYEAVRRLHEQLLAEARRRGEARHTVWALEGIAQIHRNTGAYDTAFALFEEAAEIAAGADDRRGHAWALRGLADIVSVRDGDVERALGLLSEAETTCRAMHLSSALAYNHKMRGNVLYRACRWAEARDLYEQALAEFRAMSEPRGAALARLGLVKSLARLGRDHTETTAELASLATELERIGLKHAREMVTRAQEEFASAAEVTR
;
A
#
# COMPACT_ATOMS: atom_id res chain seq x y z
N MET A 1 -20.15 -7.78 -15.87
CA MET A 1 -19.95 -6.32 -16.06
C MET A 1 -18.72 -5.96 -15.24
N TYR A 2 -17.56 -5.76 -15.89
CA TYR A 2 -16.29 -5.47 -15.18
C TYR A 2 -16.47 -4.22 -14.32
N GLY A 3 -16.47 -4.37 -13.00
CA GLY A 3 -16.49 -3.22 -12.09
C GLY A 3 -15.28 -2.35 -12.39
N LYS A 4 -15.51 -1.10 -12.82
CA LYS A 4 -14.42 -0.13 -13.03
C LYS A 4 -13.57 -0.08 -11.77
N ALA A 5 -12.25 -0.11 -11.94
CA ALA A 5 -11.33 0.15 -10.84
C ALA A 5 -11.71 1.49 -10.19
N PHE A 6 -11.95 1.46 -8.89
CA PHE A 6 -12.39 2.62 -8.12
C PHE A 6 -11.20 3.17 -7.33
N ALA A 7 -10.90 4.46 -7.53
CA ALA A 7 -10.01 5.22 -6.68
C ALA A 7 -10.89 6.08 -5.75
N PRO A 8 -10.89 5.85 -4.43
CA PRO A 8 -11.77 6.56 -3.52
C PRO A 8 -11.56 8.07 -3.50
N GLU A 9 -10.39 8.54 -3.90
CA GLU A 9 -10.06 9.94 -4.07
C GLU A 9 -10.67 10.59 -5.34
N TYR A 10 -11.15 9.81 -6.32
CA TYR A 10 -11.72 10.34 -7.57
C TYR A 10 -13.24 10.50 -7.45
N GLN A 11 -13.64 11.47 -6.64
CA GLN A 11 -15.05 11.80 -6.39
C GLN A 11 -15.47 13.06 -7.15
N GLY A 12 -16.78 13.24 -7.33
CA GLY A 12 -17.33 14.45 -7.97
C GLY A 12 -16.83 14.64 -9.40
N ALA A 13 -16.32 15.83 -9.71
CA ALA A 13 -15.80 16.19 -11.03
C ALA A 13 -14.61 15.32 -11.49
N LEU A 14 -13.93 14.63 -10.57
CA LEU A 14 -12.73 13.83 -10.85
C LEU A 14 -13.04 12.37 -11.21
N THR A 15 -14.31 11.96 -11.21
CA THR A 15 -14.74 10.60 -11.60
C THR A 15 -14.39 10.22 -13.05
N THR A 16 -14.04 11.22 -13.87
CA THR A 16 -13.58 11.04 -15.25
C THR A 16 -12.12 10.64 -15.36
N LEU A 17 -11.33 10.80 -14.29
CA LEU A 17 -9.92 10.39 -14.27
C LEU A 17 -9.80 8.86 -14.29
N SER A 18 -8.83 8.38 -15.06
CA SER A 18 -8.46 6.98 -15.04
C SER A 18 -7.68 6.67 -13.77
N VAL A 19 -7.90 5.50 -13.17
CA VAL A 19 -7.05 5.00 -12.07
C VAL A 19 -5.58 4.85 -12.45
N ASN A 20 -5.28 4.89 -13.75
CA ASN A 20 -3.93 4.84 -14.31
C ASN A 20 -3.33 6.23 -14.58
N SER A 21 -4.06 7.31 -14.32
CA SER A 21 -3.54 8.67 -14.47
C SER A 21 -2.32 8.87 -13.57
N SER A 22 -1.30 9.57 -14.09
CA SER A 22 -0.13 9.89 -13.28
C SER A 22 -0.53 10.74 -12.07
N LEU A 23 0.20 10.61 -10.96
CA LEU A 23 -0.10 11.39 -9.75
C LEU A 23 0.02 12.90 -9.99
N SER A 24 0.88 13.31 -10.92
CA SER A 24 1.00 14.70 -11.39
C SER A 24 -0.25 15.17 -12.14
N ASP A 25 -0.83 14.34 -13.00
CA ASP A 25 -2.06 14.70 -13.73
C ASP A 25 -3.25 14.80 -12.78
N VAL A 26 -3.35 13.86 -11.84
CA VAL A 26 -4.35 13.87 -10.77
C VAL A 26 -4.22 15.15 -9.94
N LEU A 27 -3.01 15.51 -9.55
CA LEU A 27 -2.75 16.73 -8.79
C LEU A 27 -3.14 17.98 -9.58
N ALA A 28 -2.78 18.04 -10.87
CA ALA A 28 -3.10 19.17 -11.73
C ALA A 28 -4.62 19.32 -11.92
N ALA A 29 -5.33 18.23 -12.24
CA ALA A 29 -6.77 18.22 -12.40
C ALA A 29 -7.49 18.57 -11.09
N GLY A 30 -7.14 17.90 -9.99
CA GLY A 30 -7.72 18.15 -8.67
C GLY A 30 -7.51 19.60 -8.21
N THR A 31 -6.35 20.19 -8.48
CA THR A 31 -6.06 21.59 -8.13
C THR A 31 -6.91 22.56 -8.93
N ARG A 32 -7.17 22.29 -10.21
CA ARG A 32 -8.06 23.13 -11.04
C ARG A 32 -9.49 23.09 -10.51
N GLU A 33 -10.02 21.89 -10.25
CA GLU A 33 -11.38 21.71 -9.74
C GLU A 33 -11.56 22.32 -8.35
N LEU A 34 -10.57 22.14 -7.46
CA LEU A 34 -10.56 22.75 -6.13
C LEU A 34 -10.67 24.27 -6.22
N ARG A 35 -9.81 24.92 -7.02
CA ARG A 35 -9.84 26.39 -7.20
C ARG A 35 -11.15 26.88 -7.80
N ALA A 36 -11.73 26.12 -8.72
CA ALA A 36 -13.03 26.46 -9.29
C ALA A 36 -14.14 26.38 -8.23
N ALA A 37 -14.17 25.31 -7.43
CA ALA A 37 -15.12 25.14 -6.35
C ALA A 37 -15.00 26.23 -5.26
N GLU A 38 -13.77 26.60 -4.88
CA GLU A 38 -13.50 27.67 -3.91
C GLU A 38 -14.01 29.03 -4.40
N ARG A 39 -13.73 29.41 -5.66
CA ARG A 39 -14.22 30.67 -6.25
C ARG A 39 -15.74 30.74 -6.33
N SER A 40 -16.40 29.60 -6.52
CA SER A 40 -17.86 29.51 -6.60
C SER A 40 -18.54 29.23 -5.26
N GLY A 41 -17.81 29.19 -4.14
CA GLY A 41 -18.37 28.90 -2.81
C GLY A 41 -18.96 27.49 -2.65
N ARG A 42 -18.62 26.54 -3.53
CA ARG A 42 -19.15 25.17 -3.52
C ARG A 42 -18.36 24.29 -2.56
N HIS A 43 -18.61 24.44 -1.26
CA HIS A 43 -17.84 23.78 -0.20
C HIS A 43 -17.79 22.24 -0.31
N GLY A 44 -18.88 21.58 -0.73
CA GLY A 44 -18.89 20.12 -0.91
C GLY A 44 -17.98 19.65 -2.06
N GLU A 45 -17.92 20.40 -3.17
CA GLU A 45 -17.02 20.06 -4.28
C GLU A 45 -15.56 20.39 -3.96
N ALA A 46 -15.33 21.48 -3.21
CA ALA A 46 -14.01 21.79 -2.67
C ALA A 46 -13.50 20.69 -1.73
N ALA A 47 -14.38 20.10 -0.91
CA ALA A 47 -14.01 18.97 -0.06
C ALA A 47 -13.56 17.75 -0.87
N ARG A 48 -14.35 17.34 -1.87
CA ARG A 48 -14.06 16.18 -2.74
C ARG A 48 -12.81 16.38 -3.59
N SER A 49 -12.65 17.55 -4.21
CA SER A 49 -11.46 17.86 -5.00
C SER A 49 -10.21 17.99 -4.12
N GLY A 50 -10.36 18.57 -2.93
CA GLY A 50 -9.30 18.68 -1.94
C GLY A 50 -8.80 17.33 -1.43
N LEU A 51 -9.66 16.31 -1.36
CA LEU A 51 -9.25 14.94 -1.04
C LEU A 51 -8.28 14.38 -2.08
N ALA A 52 -8.60 14.54 -3.38
CA ALA A 52 -7.74 14.10 -4.47
C ALA A 52 -6.40 14.82 -4.47
N VAL A 53 -6.41 16.14 -4.25
CA VAL A 53 -5.19 16.95 -4.14
C VAL A 53 -4.32 16.48 -2.96
N ALA A 54 -4.94 16.23 -1.80
CA ALA A 54 -4.23 15.73 -0.63
C ALA A 54 -3.57 14.37 -0.88
N GLU A 55 -4.32 13.45 -1.48
CA GLU A 55 -3.83 12.10 -1.76
C GLU A 55 -2.75 12.09 -2.85
N ALA A 56 -2.87 12.93 -3.87
CA ALA A 56 -1.85 13.10 -4.90
C ALA A 56 -0.55 13.67 -4.32
N HIS A 57 -0.63 14.76 -3.54
CA HIS A 57 0.54 15.29 -2.82
C HIS A 57 1.17 14.23 -1.90
N ARG A 58 0.36 13.46 -1.19
CA ARG A 58 0.83 12.40 -0.28
C ARG A 58 1.62 11.34 -1.03
N ARG A 59 1.07 10.83 -2.15
CA ARG A 59 1.71 9.78 -2.97
C ARG A 59 2.95 10.29 -3.71
N LEU A 60 2.99 11.57 -4.07
CA LEU A 60 4.18 12.25 -4.60
C LEU A 60 5.25 12.54 -3.53
N GLY A 61 4.96 12.32 -2.25
CA GLY A 61 5.89 12.62 -1.14
C GLY A 61 5.96 14.11 -0.79
N GLN A 62 5.02 14.93 -1.25
CA GLN A 62 4.88 16.35 -0.92
C GLN A 62 4.15 16.49 0.43
N VAL A 63 4.83 16.06 1.51
CA VAL A 63 4.25 15.87 2.84
C VAL A 63 3.59 17.13 3.42
N ALA A 64 4.22 18.30 3.24
CA ALA A 64 3.71 19.56 3.76
C ALA A 64 2.44 20.02 3.01
N ASP A 65 2.41 19.86 1.69
CA ASP A 65 1.25 20.18 0.86
C ASP A 65 0.10 19.22 1.14
N ALA A 66 0.38 17.92 1.27
CA ALA A 66 -0.60 16.92 1.67
C ALA A 66 -1.24 17.29 3.01
N ASP A 67 -0.43 17.71 4.00
CA ASP A 67 -0.92 18.11 5.33
C ASP A 67 -1.84 19.33 5.28
N ARG A 68 -1.51 20.32 4.45
CA ARG A 68 -2.38 21.48 4.21
C ARG A 68 -3.68 21.07 3.51
N ALA A 69 -3.57 20.26 2.47
CA ALA A 69 -4.69 19.89 1.61
C ALA A 69 -5.74 19.05 2.33
N TRP A 70 -5.36 18.02 3.11
CA TRP A 70 -6.36 17.21 3.83
C TRP A 70 -7.09 18.05 4.91
N LYS A 71 -6.39 18.96 5.59
CA LYS A 71 -7.01 19.89 6.57
C LYS A 71 -7.96 20.86 5.89
N ALA A 72 -7.60 21.39 4.72
CA ALA A 72 -8.47 22.26 3.94
C ALA A 72 -9.72 21.51 3.46
N SER A 73 -9.55 20.30 2.93
CA SER A 73 -10.66 19.41 2.55
C SER A 73 -11.62 19.15 3.72
N TYR A 74 -11.08 18.83 4.91
CA TYR A 74 -11.90 18.65 6.12
C TYR A 74 -12.67 19.91 6.52
N ARG A 75 -12.04 21.10 6.46
CA ARG A 75 -12.73 22.37 6.77
C ARG A 75 -13.85 22.66 5.77
N ALA A 76 -13.63 22.41 4.48
CA ALA A 76 -14.64 22.56 3.45
C ALA A 76 -15.81 21.59 3.66
N ALA A 77 -15.51 20.32 3.96
CA ALA A 77 -16.53 19.32 4.28
C ALA A 77 -17.38 19.72 5.49
N ARG A 78 -16.73 20.21 6.56
CA ARG A 78 -17.40 20.71 7.75
C ARG A 78 -18.29 21.92 7.47
N ALA A 79 -17.82 22.87 6.65
CA ALA A 79 -18.63 24.02 6.24
C ALA A 79 -19.85 23.62 5.40
N ALA A 80 -19.74 22.53 4.64
CA ALA A 80 -20.84 21.94 3.87
C ALA A 80 -21.79 21.06 4.70
N GLY A 81 -21.46 20.75 5.97
CA GLY A 81 -22.17 19.74 6.76
C GLY A 81 -22.04 18.31 6.21
N ASP A 82 -21.06 18.05 5.34
CA ASP A 82 -20.88 16.79 4.64
C ASP A 82 -20.06 15.80 5.49
N THR A 83 -20.76 14.95 6.24
CA THR A 83 -20.13 13.98 7.15
C THR A 83 -19.31 12.92 6.41
N ALA A 84 -19.72 12.51 5.21
CA ALA A 84 -18.99 11.54 4.41
C ALA A 84 -17.67 12.13 3.91
N ALA A 85 -17.69 13.37 3.38
CA ALA A 85 -16.47 14.06 2.97
C ALA A 85 -15.54 14.36 4.16
N MET A 86 -16.08 14.62 5.36
CA MET A 86 -15.29 14.74 6.59
C MET A 86 -14.56 13.43 6.91
N ALA A 87 -15.25 12.28 6.82
CA ALA A 87 -14.65 10.97 7.04
C ALA A 87 -13.49 10.71 6.05
N TRP A 88 -13.69 11.01 4.77
CA TRP A 88 -12.66 10.84 3.75
C TRP A 88 -11.44 11.75 3.97
N ALA A 89 -11.66 13.00 4.37
CA ALA A 89 -10.57 13.92 4.69
C ALA A 89 -9.77 13.44 5.92
N LEU A 90 -10.44 12.91 6.95
CA LEU A 90 -9.80 12.31 8.11
C LEU A 90 -9.03 11.03 7.75
N TRP A 91 -9.56 10.19 6.86
CA TRP A 91 -8.86 9.03 6.33
C TRP A 91 -7.57 9.42 5.61
N SER A 92 -7.60 10.45 4.77
CA SER A 92 -6.43 11.02 4.09
C SER A 92 -5.39 11.53 5.10
N GLY A 93 -5.81 12.34 6.07
CA GLY A 93 -4.93 12.84 7.13
C GLY A 93 -4.32 11.72 7.99
N GLY A 94 -5.11 10.69 8.30
CA GLY A 94 -4.67 9.51 9.03
C GLY A 94 -3.66 8.67 8.24
N THR A 95 -3.88 8.52 6.93
CA THR A 95 -2.94 7.85 6.02
C THR A 95 -1.62 8.61 5.92
N LEU A 96 -1.67 9.95 5.84
CA LEU A 96 -0.47 10.80 5.88
C LEU A 96 0.26 10.71 7.23
N ALA A 97 -0.47 10.75 8.34
CA ALA A 97 0.11 10.62 9.68
C ALA A 97 0.82 9.27 9.85
N ARG A 98 0.19 8.17 9.37
CA ARG A 98 0.81 6.84 9.33
C ARG A 98 2.05 6.83 8.48
N GLN A 99 1.97 7.41 7.28
CA GLN A 99 3.12 7.53 6.38
C GLN A 99 4.26 8.29 7.03
N ARG A 100 4.02 9.27 7.92
CA ARG A 100 5.07 10.03 8.64
C ARG A 100 5.55 9.38 9.94
N GLY A 101 5.02 8.20 10.30
CA GLY A 101 5.28 7.56 11.59
C GLY A 101 4.64 8.27 12.79
N ALA A 102 3.73 9.22 12.57
CA ALA A 102 2.94 9.87 13.62
C ALA A 102 1.77 8.95 14.03
N PHE A 103 2.08 7.74 14.48
CA PHE A 103 1.10 6.67 14.69
C PHE A 103 -0.02 7.01 15.68
N PRO A 104 0.22 7.70 16.82
CA PRO A 104 -0.87 8.14 17.69
C PRO A 104 -1.89 9.04 16.96
N LEU A 105 -1.40 9.96 16.11
CA LEU A 105 -2.26 10.80 15.30
C LEU A 105 -2.97 9.98 14.21
N ALA A 106 -2.28 9.06 13.56
CA ALA A 106 -2.87 8.16 12.58
C ALA A 106 -4.02 7.36 13.17
N ARG A 107 -3.82 6.73 14.35
CA ARG A 107 -4.88 5.99 15.06
C ARG A 107 -6.08 6.88 15.37
N ARG A 108 -5.83 8.09 15.87
CA ARG A 108 -6.91 9.04 16.16
C ARG A 108 -7.71 9.42 14.91
N LEU A 109 -7.04 9.82 13.84
CA LEU A 109 -7.70 10.29 12.61
C LEU A 109 -8.45 9.16 11.91
N LEU A 110 -7.84 7.98 11.80
CA LEU A 110 -8.46 6.81 11.16
C LEU A 110 -9.59 6.22 12.01
N GLY A 111 -9.47 6.25 13.34
CA GLY A 111 -10.56 5.88 14.25
C GLY A 111 -11.78 6.79 14.06
N LEU A 112 -11.57 8.11 14.05
CA LEU A 112 -12.65 9.07 13.79
C LEU A 112 -13.24 8.91 12.39
N ALA A 113 -12.42 8.66 11.37
CA ALA A 113 -12.91 8.41 10.01
C ALA A 113 -13.78 7.14 9.94
N ALA A 114 -13.40 6.07 10.63
CA ALA A 114 -14.19 4.85 10.72
C ALA A 114 -15.51 5.07 11.48
N GLU A 115 -15.49 5.82 12.59
CA GLU A 115 -16.70 6.17 13.33
C GLU A 115 -17.67 7.04 12.52
N LEU A 116 -17.15 8.03 11.79
CA LEU A 116 -18.00 8.87 10.92
C LEU A 116 -18.54 8.07 9.72
N GLY A 117 -17.72 7.21 9.13
CA GLY A 117 -18.17 6.28 8.09
C GLY A 117 -19.30 5.37 8.58
N GLU A 118 -19.18 4.83 9.80
CA GLU A 118 -20.22 4.01 10.40
C GLU A 118 -21.53 4.79 10.63
N ARG A 119 -21.45 5.96 11.28
CA ARG A 119 -22.63 6.80 11.56
C ARG A 119 -23.29 7.29 10.28
N GLY A 120 -22.51 7.52 9.22
CA GLY A 120 -22.98 7.98 7.92
C GLY A 120 -23.39 6.86 6.96
N GLY A 121 -23.18 5.59 7.31
CA GLY A 121 -23.42 4.45 6.41
C GLY A 121 -22.45 4.34 5.23
N ASP A 122 -21.34 5.10 5.23
CA ASP A 122 -20.28 4.97 4.23
C ASP A 122 -19.35 3.81 4.59
N VAL A 123 -19.76 2.62 4.13
CA VAL A 123 -19.01 1.36 4.34
C VAL A 123 -17.61 1.40 3.73
N VAL A 124 -17.41 2.21 2.67
CA VAL A 124 -16.16 2.27 1.93
C VAL A 124 -15.12 3.03 2.76
N VAL A 125 -15.42 4.26 3.20
CA VAL A 125 -14.47 5.03 4.03
C VAL A 125 -14.18 4.33 5.35
N ARG A 126 -15.18 3.65 5.93
CA ARG A 126 -15.01 2.84 7.13
C ARG A 126 -14.01 1.72 6.85
N GLY A 127 -14.22 0.91 5.81
CA GLY A 127 -13.29 -0.16 5.42
C GLY A 127 -11.86 0.34 5.21
N TYR A 128 -11.69 1.41 4.44
CA TYR A 128 -10.37 2.02 4.20
C TYR A 128 -9.71 2.59 5.46
N SER A 129 -10.50 3.14 6.38
CA SER A 129 -10.00 3.68 7.65
C SER A 129 -9.57 2.58 8.61
N LEU A 130 -10.36 1.52 8.70
CA LEU A 130 -10.00 0.33 9.47
C LEU A 130 -8.79 -0.38 8.87
N ALA A 131 -8.64 -0.39 7.54
CA ALA A 131 -7.41 -0.82 6.87
C ALA A 131 -6.19 -0.01 7.27
N GLY A 132 -6.35 1.32 7.32
CA GLY A 132 -5.30 2.21 7.80
C GLY A 132 -4.93 1.94 9.26
N LEU A 133 -5.91 1.65 10.13
CA LEU A 133 -5.68 1.34 11.55
C LEU A 133 -4.93 0.03 11.70
N ALA A 134 -5.35 -0.98 10.95
CA ALA A 134 -4.68 -2.26 10.90
C ALA A 134 -3.21 -2.12 10.49
N GLU A 135 -2.96 -1.42 9.37
CA GLU A 135 -1.60 -1.17 8.92
C GLU A 135 -0.80 -0.32 9.92
N THR A 136 -1.44 0.64 10.61
CA THR A 136 -0.80 1.44 11.67
C THR A 136 -0.33 0.58 12.83
N GLY A 137 -1.21 -0.28 13.37
CA GLY A 137 -0.85 -1.16 14.47
C GLY A 137 0.20 -2.20 14.07
N ARG A 138 0.13 -2.70 12.82
CA ARG A 138 1.11 -3.65 12.27
C ARG A 138 2.52 -3.05 12.24
N ILE A 139 2.63 -1.78 11.84
CA ILE A 139 3.90 -1.04 11.83
C ILE A 139 4.44 -0.82 13.26
N GLN A 140 3.56 -0.66 14.25
CA GLN A 140 3.95 -0.48 15.64
C GLN A 140 4.20 -1.79 16.40
N GLY A 141 3.97 -2.95 15.78
CA GLY A 141 4.01 -4.23 16.45
C GLY A 141 2.82 -4.49 17.39
N ASP A 142 1.77 -3.66 17.33
CA ASP A 142 0.50 -3.89 18.06
C ASP A 142 -0.37 -4.88 17.29
N TYR A 143 0.14 -6.10 17.11
CA TYR A 143 -0.52 -7.14 16.32
C TYR A 143 -1.85 -7.59 16.95
N GLU A 144 -2.00 -7.46 18.27
CA GLU A 144 -3.23 -7.83 18.96
C GLU A 144 -4.39 -6.89 18.65
N ALA A 145 -4.18 -5.56 18.71
CA ALA A 145 -5.25 -4.61 18.37
C ALA A 145 -5.66 -4.74 16.90
N VAL A 146 -4.70 -4.96 16.02
CA VAL A 146 -4.94 -5.16 14.58
C VAL A 146 -5.70 -6.45 14.32
N ARG A 147 -5.33 -7.54 15.00
CA ARG A 147 -6.03 -8.82 14.90
C ARG A 147 -7.49 -8.68 15.34
N ARG A 148 -7.75 -8.08 16.51
CA ARG A 148 -9.12 -7.85 16.99
C ARG A 148 -9.95 -7.05 16.00
N LEU A 149 -9.37 -6.02 15.38
CA LEU A 149 -10.06 -5.19 14.41
C LEU A 149 -10.43 -5.98 13.14
N HIS A 150 -9.49 -6.75 12.59
CA HIS A 150 -9.78 -7.59 11.44
C HIS A 150 -10.74 -8.73 11.74
N GLU A 151 -10.69 -9.32 12.94
CA GLU A 151 -11.66 -10.34 13.38
C GLU A 151 -13.08 -9.77 13.47
N GLN A 152 -13.23 -8.54 14.00
CA GLN A 152 -14.52 -7.84 14.02
C GLN A 152 -15.04 -7.60 12.60
N LEU A 153 -14.17 -7.13 11.69
CA LEU A 153 -14.52 -6.87 10.29
C LEU A 153 -14.87 -8.15 9.54
N LEU A 154 -14.11 -9.22 9.76
CA LEU A 154 -14.38 -10.53 9.19
C LEU A 154 -15.75 -11.05 9.64
N ALA A 155 -16.05 -10.94 10.94
CA ALA A 155 -17.33 -11.35 11.48
C ALA A 155 -18.50 -10.53 10.90
N GLU A 156 -18.32 -9.21 10.73
CA GLU A 156 -19.31 -8.34 10.11
C GLU A 156 -19.53 -8.64 8.62
N ALA A 157 -18.45 -8.75 7.85
CA ALA A 157 -18.49 -9.04 6.42
C ALA A 157 -19.14 -10.40 6.15
N ARG A 158 -18.81 -11.43 6.95
CA ARG A 158 -19.44 -12.75 6.87
C ARG A 158 -20.94 -12.69 7.17
N ARG A 159 -21.36 -11.95 8.22
CA ARG A 159 -22.79 -11.76 8.52
C ARG A 159 -23.56 -11.08 7.39
N ARG A 160 -22.90 -10.20 6.62
CA ARG A 160 -23.52 -9.46 5.51
C ARG A 160 -23.36 -10.15 4.14
N GLY A 161 -22.62 -11.25 4.06
CA GLY A 161 -22.31 -11.91 2.78
C GLY A 161 -21.42 -11.06 1.85
N GLU A 162 -20.62 -10.15 2.40
CA GLU A 162 -19.78 -9.23 1.63
C GLU A 162 -18.44 -9.89 1.29
N ALA A 163 -18.39 -10.61 0.17
CA ALA A 163 -17.21 -11.39 -0.24
C ALA A 163 -15.92 -10.54 -0.29
N ARG A 164 -15.96 -9.35 -0.91
CA ARG A 164 -14.77 -8.47 -1.01
C ARG A 164 -14.25 -8.01 0.34
N HIS A 165 -15.12 -7.66 1.28
CA HIS A 165 -14.72 -7.26 2.63
C HIS A 165 -14.20 -8.46 3.44
N THR A 166 -14.74 -9.65 3.18
CA THR A 166 -14.25 -10.92 3.77
C THR A 166 -12.83 -11.21 3.31
N VAL A 167 -12.56 -11.18 2.00
CA VAL A 167 -11.22 -11.33 1.40
C VAL A 167 -10.25 -10.33 2.01
N TRP A 168 -10.63 -9.06 2.05
CA TRP A 168 -9.78 -8.00 2.59
C TRP A 168 -9.45 -8.21 4.08
N ALA A 169 -10.41 -8.65 4.88
CA ALA A 169 -10.18 -8.93 6.30
C ALA A 169 -9.25 -10.15 6.48
N LEU A 170 -9.47 -11.23 5.73
CA LEU A 170 -8.64 -12.43 5.75
C LEU A 170 -7.18 -12.11 5.37
N GLU A 171 -6.96 -11.36 4.29
CA GLU A 171 -5.62 -10.92 3.88
C GLU A 171 -4.90 -10.11 4.97
N GLY A 172 -5.65 -9.29 5.71
CA GLY A 172 -5.13 -8.52 6.83
C GLY A 172 -4.64 -9.42 7.97
N ILE A 173 -5.46 -10.39 8.39
CA ILE A 173 -5.12 -11.37 9.43
C ILE A 173 -3.95 -12.24 8.98
N ALA A 174 -3.97 -12.71 7.72
CA ALA A 174 -2.91 -13.51 7.14
C ALA A 174 -1.55 -12.79 7.18
N GLN A 175 -1.52 -11.49 6.86
CA GLN A 175 -0.30 -10.70 6.94
C GLN A 175 0.23 -10.53 8.37
N ILE A 176 -0.64 -10.50 9.38
CA ILE A 176 -0.21 -10.49 10.79
C ILE A 176 0.50 -11.80 11.11
N HIS A 177 -0.14 -12.94 10.83
CA HIS A 177 0.43 -14.25 11.08
C HIS A 177 1.75 -14.45 10.32
N ARG A 178 1.84 -13.98 9.07
CA ARG A 178 3.11 -13.97 8.33
C ARG A 178 4.21 -13.20 9.07
N ASN A 179 3.89 -12.00 9.55
CA ASN A 179 4.90 -11.14 10.19
C ASN A 179 5.32 -11.66 11.58
N THR A 180 4.47 -12.43 12.24
CA THR A 180 4.78 -13.09 13.52
C THR A 180 5.36 -14.50 13.35
N GLY A 181 5.58 -14.96 12.11
CA GLY A 181 6.17 -16.26 11.80
C GLY A 181 5.20 -17.44 11.82
N ALA A 182 3.90 -17.20 12.05
CA ALA A 182 2.85 -18.22 11.97
C ALA A 182 2.45 -18.50 10.51
N TYR A 183 3.39 -19.02 9.72
CA TYR A 183 3.25 -19.17 8.27
C TYR A 183 2.12 -20.11 7.85
N ASP A 184 1.85 -21.18 8.59
CA ASP A 184 0.75 -22.10 8.27
C ASP A 184 -0.63 -21.45 8.40
N THR A 185 -0.82 -20.66 9.45
CA THR A 185 -2.06 -19.89 9.63
C THR A 185 -2.20 -18.83 8.56
N ALA A 186 -1.10 -18.14 8.22
CA ALA A 186 -1.10 -17.16 7.13
C ALA A 186 -1.45 -17.80 5.78
N PHE A 187 -0.91 -18.99 5.50
CA PHE A 187 -1.19 -19.75 4.28
C PHE A 187 -2.69 -20.07 4.17
N ALA A 188 -3.28 -20.69 5.19
CA ALA A 188 -4.70 -21.06 5.20
C ALA A 188 -5.62 -19.85 5.01
N LEU A 189 -5.30 -18.72 5.64
CA LEU A 189 -6.08 -17.49 5.50
C LEU A 189 -5.98 -16.86 4.11
N PHE A 190 -4.79 -16.88 3.48
CA PHE A 190 -4.65 -16.43 2.10
C PHE A 190 -5.31 -17.38 1.10
N GLU A 191 -5.32 -18.68 1.38
CA GLU A 191 -6.00 -19.68 0.57
C GLU A 191 -7.52 -19.47 0.61
N GLU A 192 -8.10 -19.31 1.81
CA GLU A 192 -9.52 -18.96 1.97
C GLU A 192 -9.86 -17.65 1.24
N ALA A 193 -8.99 -16.63 1.35
CA ALA A 193 -9.18 -15.36 0.64
C ALA A 193 -9.15 -15.54 -0.89
N ALA A 194 -8.26 -16.38 -1.41
CA ALA A 194 -8.19 -16.69 -2.84
C ALA A 194 -9.47 -17.40 -3.34
N GLU A 195 -9.95 -18.41 -2.61
CA GLU A 195 -11.17 -19.15 -2.95
C GLU A 195 -12.40 -18.25 -2.97
N ILE A 196 -12.58 -17.42 -1.95
CA ILE A 196 -13.71 -16.48 -1.87
C ILE A 196 -13.63 -15.45 -3.01
N ALA A 197 -12.43 -14.92 -3.29
CA ALA A 197 -12.25 -13.95 -4.36
C ALA A 197 -12.54 -14.56 -5.74
N ALA A 198 -12.11 -15.80 -5.98
CA ALA A 198 -12.40 -16.54 -7.20
C ALA A 198 -13.91 -16.80 -7.35
N GLY A 199 -14.58 -17.28 -6.30
CA GLY A 199 -16.03 -17.54 -6.30
C GLY A 199 -16.88 -16.27 -6.48
N ALA A 200 -16.37 -15.11 -6.05
CA ALA A 200 -17.04 -13.82 -6.17
C ALA A 200 -16.67 -13.02 -7.43
N ASP A 201 -15.88 -13.59 -8.35
CA ASP A 201 -15.30 -12.90 -9.52
C ASP A 201 -14.55 -11.61 -9.14
N ASP A 202 -13.98 -11.56 -7.94
CA ASP A 202 -13.07 -10.50 -7.51
C ASP A 202 -11.65 -10.81 -7.97
N ARG A 203 -11.42 -10.65 -9.28
CA ARG A 203 -10.12 -10.87 -9.91
C ARG A 203 -8.97 -10.09 -9.24
N ARG A 204 -9.24 -8.89 -8.73
CA ARG A 204 -8.22 -8.08 -8.05
C ARG A 204 -7.87 -8.68 -6.69
N GLY A 205 -8.87 -9.03 -5.89
CA GLY A 205 -8.67 -9.72 -4.61
C GLY A 205 -7.92 -11.05 -4.81
N HIS A 206 -8.30 -11.80 -5.85
CA HIS A 206 -7.64 -13.07 -6.17
C HIS A 206 -6.14 -12.89 -6.47
N ALA A 207 -5.78 -11.94 -7.34
CA ALA A 207 -4.38 -11.65 -7.65
C ALA A 207 -3.57 -11.20 -6.41
N TRP A 208 -4.20 -10.52 -5.45
CA TRP A 208 -3.55 -10.12 -4.21
C TRP A 208 -3.33 -11.29 -3.26
N ALA A 209 -4.33 -12.15 -3.09
CA ALA A 209 -4.23 -13.37 -2.30
C ALA A 209 -3.13 -14.31 -2.85
N LEU A 210 -3.06 -14.50 -4.18
CA LEU A 210 -2.02 -15.31 -4.84
C LEU A 210 -0.61 -14.78 -4.57
N ARG A 211 -0.41 -13.45 -4.60
CA ARG A 211 0.88 -12.83 -4.25
C ARG A 211 1.23 -13.03 -2.78
N GLY A 212 0.22 -13.05 -1.89
CA GLY A 212 0.37 -13.41 -0.48
C GLY A 212 0.83 -14.86 -0.31
N LEU A 213 0.14 -15.81 -0.95
CA LEU A 213 0.50 -17.23 -0.97
C LEU A 213 1.93 -17.44 -1.49
N ALA A 214 2.31 -16.78 -2.59
CA ALA A 214 3.66 -16.88 -3.15
C ALA A 214 4.75 -16.47 -2.14
N ASP A 215 4.51 -15.40 -1.38
CA ASP A 215 5.45 -14.95 -0.34
C ASP A 215 5.57 -15.99 0.79
N ILE A 216 4.45 -16.62 1.20
CA ILE A 216 4.44 -17.69 2.20
C ILE A 216 5.15 -18.94 1.71
N VAL A 217 4.79 -19.44 0.52
CA VAL A 217 5.43 -20.61 -0.11
C VAL A 217 6.95 -20.39 -0.22
N SER A 218 7.36 -19.18 -0.63
CA SER A 218 8.77 -18.82 -0.73
C SER A 218 9.52 -18.84 0.61
N VAL A 219 8.91 -18.35 1.70
CA VAL A 219 9.60 -18.25 3.00
C VAL A 219 9.49 -19.52 3.85
N ARG A 220 8.35 -20.22 3.80
CA ARG A 220 8.06 -21.41 4.60
C ARG A 220 8.60 -22.67 3.95
N ASP A 221 8.30 -22.85 2.66
CA ASP A 221 8.54 -24.11 1.95
C ASP A 221 9.85 -24.09 1.15
N GLY A 222 10.36 -22.89 0.82
CA GLY A 222 11.49 -22.72 -0.09
C GLY A 222 11.17 -23.15 -1.52
N ASP A 223 9.89 -23.41 -1.84
CA ASP A 223 9.43 -23.86 -3.16
C ASP A 223 9.33 -22.66 -4.12
N VAL A 224 10.48 -22.38 -4.74
CA VAL A 224 10.69 -21.25 -5.64
C VAL A 224 9.75 -21.31 -6.84
N GLU A 225 9.61 -22.48 -7.46
CA GLU A 225 8.87 -22.63 -8.70
C GLU A 225 7.36 -22.52 -8.47
N ARG A 226 6.84 -23.09 -7.37
CA ARG A 226 5.44 -22.88 -6.99
C ARG A 226 5.15 -21.41 -6.68
N ALA A 227 6.03 -20.74 -5.94
CA ALA A 227 5.87 -19.31 -5.64
C ALA A 227 5.88 -18.45 -6.92
N LEU A 228 6.76 -18.74 -7.88
CA LEU A 228 6.78 -18.05 -9.18
C LEU A 228 5.54 -18.34 -10.01
N GLY A 229 5.03 -19.58 -10.01
CA GLY A 229 3.77 -19.94 -10.69
C GLY A 229 2.57 -19.13 -10.20
N LEU A 230 2.41 -18.99 -8.88
CA LEU A 230 1.38 -18.15 -8.26
C LEU A 230 1.50 -16.67 -8.69
N LEU A 231 2.72 -16.15 -8.78
CA LEU A 231 2.97 -14.78 -9.23
C LEU A 231 2.72 -14.59 -10.73
N SER A 232 2.93 -15.61 -11.56
CA SER A 232 2.59 -15.59 -12.98
C SER A 232 1.07 -15.55 -13.23
N GLU A 233 0.30 -16.26 -12.40
CA GLU A 233 -1.16 -16.20 -12.44
C GLU A 233 -1.69 -14.81 -12.02
N ALA A 234 -1.15 -14.27 -10.92
CA ALA A 234 -1.47 -12.92 -10.47
C ALA A 234 -1.10 -11.86 -11.53
N GLU A 235 0.02 -12.04 -12.22
CA GLU A 235 0.48 -11.17 -13.32
C GLU A 235 -0.51 -11.16 -14.49
N THR A 236 -0.99 -12.33 -14.92
CA THR A 236 -1.96 -12.46 -16.00
C THR A 236 -3.22 -11.66 -15.70
N THR A 237 -3.70 -11.75 -14.47
CA THR A 237 -4.87 -11.00 -14.00
C THR A 237 -4.59 -9.49 -13.97
N CYS A 238 -3.44 -9.07 -13.43
CA CYS A 238 -3.04 -7.66 -13.39
C CYS A 238 -2.95 -7.05 -14.80
N ARG A 239 -2.39 -7.79 -15.77
CA ARG A 239 -2.30 -7.36 -17.18
C ARG A 239 -3.69 -7.24 -17.82
N ALA A 240 -4.55 -8.24 -17.65
CA ALA A 240 -5.91 -8.23 -18.18
C ALA A 240 -6.77 -7.10 -17.60
N MET A 241 -6.49 -6.68 -16.37
CA MET A 241 -7.16 -5.57 -15.69
C MET A 241 -6.47 -4.21 -15.89
N HIS A 242 -5.33 -4.17 -16.60
CA HIS A 242 -4.49 -2.98 -16.78
C HIS A 242 -4.11 -2.29 -15.45
N LEU A 243 -3.75 -3.09 -14.43
CA LEU A 243 -3.38 -2.61 -13.10
C LEU A 243 -1.86 -2.40 -13.00
N SER A 244 -1.34 -1.32 -13.61
CA SER A 244 0.12 -1.07 -13.72
C SER A 244 0.86 -1.06 -12.37
N SER A 245 0.26 -0.47 -11.34
CA SER A 245 0.87 -0.46 -10.01
C SER A 245 0.93 -1.86 -9.38
N ALA A 246 -0.15 -2.65 -9.48
CA ALA A 246 -0.19 -4.00 -8.96
C ALA A 246 0.80 -4.92 -9.68
N LEU A 247 0.94 -4.73 -11.00
CA LEU A 247 1.91 -5.44 -11.83
C LEU A 247 3.35 -5.16 -11.38
N ALA A 248 3.72 -3.90 -11.13
CA ALA A 248 5.06 -3.56 -10.63
C ALA A 248 5.35 -4.16 -9.24
N TYR A 249 4.36 -4.17 -8.34
CA TYR A 249 4.50 -4.87 -7.05
C TYR A 249 4.61 -6.39 -7.21
N ASN A 250 4.02 -6.97 -8.25
CA ASN A 250 4.15 -8.39 -8.57
C ASN A 250 5.57 -8.72 -9.04
N HIS A 251 6.14 -7.94 -9.98
CA HIS A 251 7.53 -8.09 -10.41
C HIS A 251 8.51 -7.95 -9.24
N LYS A 252 8.29 -6.95 -8.37
CA LYS A 252 9.08 -6.78 -7.14
C LYS A 252 9.00 -8.01 -6.23
N MET A 253 7.83 -8.65 -6.11
CA MET A 253 7.67 -9.86 -5.29
C MET A 253 8.38 -11.06 -5.93
N ARG A 254 8.33 -11.21 -7.26
CA ARG A 254 9.12 -12.23 -7.97
C ARG A 254 10.62 -12.05 -7.68
N GLY A 255 11.11 -10.81 -7.69
CA GLY A 255 12.47 -10.48 -7.27
C GLY A 255 12.77 -10.91 -5.83
N ASN A 256 11.84 -10.73 -4.88
CA ASN A 256 12.00 -11.23 -3.51
C ASN A 256 12.12 -12.76 -3.43
N VAL A 257 11.28 -13.48 -4.18
CA VAL A 257 11.30 -14.95 -4.22
C VAL A 257 12.65 -15.44 -4.74
N LEU A 258 13.11 -14.88 -5.86
CA LEU A 258 14.41 -15.22 -6.46
C LEU A 258 15.58 -14.83 -5.56
N TYR A 259 15.49 -13.69 -4.87
CA TYR A 259 16.46 -13.30 -3.86
C TYR A 259 16.54 -14.38 -2.77
N ARG A 260 15.44 -14.77 -2.12
CA ARG A 260 15.49 -15.82 -1.08
C ARG A 260 16.04 -17.17 -1.59
N ALA A 261 15.83 -17.46 -2.88
CA ALA A 261 16.35 -18.64 -3.57
C ALA A 261 17.83 -18.56 -3.99
N CYS A 262 18.54 -17.49 -3.62
CA CYS A 262 19.91 -17.21 -4.04
C CYS A 262 20.11 -17.00 -5.56
N ARG A 263 19.03 -16.76 -6.32
CA ARG A 263 19.06 -16.47 -7.76
C ARG A 263 19.26 -14.97 -7.98
N TRP A 264 20.39 -14.46 -7.50
CA TRP A 264 20.65 -13.01 -7.37
C TRP A 264 20.64 -12.24 -8.69
N ALA A 265 21.12 -12.86 -9.78
CA ALA A 265 21.12 -12.24 -11.11
C ALA A 265 19.70 -12.03 -11.64
N GLU A 266 18.83 -13.03 -11.52
CA GLU A 266 17.44 -12.91 -11.94
C GLU A 266 16.63 -11.99 -11.01
N ALA A 267 16.94 -12.00 -9.71
CA ALA A 267 16.36 -11.07 -8.76
C ALA A 267 16.71 -9.61 -9.12
N ARG A 268 17.98 -9.34 -9.47
CA ARG A 268 18.44 -8.02 -9.95
C ARG A 268 17.59 -7.56 -11.13
N ASP A 269 17.44 -8.38 -12.15
CA ASP A 269 16.73 -8.01 -13.39
C ASP A 269 15.26 -7.64 -13.11
N LEU A 270 14.57 -8.41 -12.26
CA LEU A 270 13.19 -8.10 -11.87
C LEU A 270 13.08 -6.84 -11.01
N TYR A 271 14.05 -6.58 -10.13
CA TYR A 271 14.07 -5.34 -9.36
C TYR A 271 14.35 -4.13 -10.24
N GLU A 272 15.21 -4.23 -11.24
CA GLU A 272 15.43 -3.17 -12.24
C GLU A 272 14.15 -2.87 -13.03
N GLN A 273 13.47 -3.91 -13.50
CA GLN A 273 12.19 -3.77 -14.18
C GLN A 273 11.14 -3.07 -13.29
N ALA A 274 10.94 -3.57 -12.08
CA ALA A 274 9.97 -2.98 -11.14
C ALA A 274 10.32 -1.51 -10.81
N LEU A 275 11.61 -1.20 -10.62
CA LEU A 275 12.08 0.16 -10.38
C LEU A 275 11.77 1.09 -11.57
N ALA A 276 11.98 0.64 -12.80
CA ALA A 276 11.66 1.42 -14.00
C ALA A 276 10.15 1.69 -14.10
N GLU A 277 9.32 0.68 -13.85
CA GLU A 277 7.86 0.81 -13.84
C GLU A 277 7.39 1.82 -12.76
N PHE A 278 7.90 1.72 -11.53
CA PHE A 278 7.59 2.67 -10.47
C PHE A 278 8.04 4.09 -10.78
N ARG A 279 9.21 4.28 -11.40
CA ARG A 279 9.69 5.59 -11.86
C ARG A 279 8.78 6.19 -12.93
N ALA A 280 8.35 5.39 -13.91
CA ALA A 280 7.43 5.83 -14.95
C ALA A 280 6.07 6.27 -14.37
N MET A 281 5.61 5.62 -13.30
CA MET A 281 4.40 6.01 -12.58
C MET A 281 4.60 7.15 -11.55
N SER A 282 5.84 7.63 -11.37
CA SER A 282 6.20 8.56 -10.30
C SER A 282 5.77 8.06 -8.91
N GLU A 283 5.97 6.78 -8.62
CA GLU A 283 5.61 6.12 -7.36
C GLU A 283 6.86 5.90 -6.47
N PRO A 284 7.25 6.88 -5.63
CA PRO A 284 8.54 6.87 -4.95
C PRO A 284 8.69 5.73 -3.94
N ARG A 285 7.59 5.25 -3.35
CA ARG A 285 7.62 4.16 -2.37
C ARG A 285 8.03 2.84 -3.01
N GLY A 286 7.35 2.44 -4.08
CA GLY A 286 7.65 1.23 -4.83
C GLY A 286 9.04 1.31 -5.43
N ALA A 287 9.44 2.47 -5.96
CA ALA A 287 10.79 2.72 -6.45
C ALA A 287 11.85 2.46 -5.34
N ALA A 288 11.66 3.01 -4.14
CA ALA A 288 12.58 2.79 -3.03
C ALA A 288 12.64 1.31 -2.59
N LEU A 289 11.50 0.61 -2.56
CA LEU A 289 11.44 -0.81 -2.19
C LEU A 289 12.07 -1.74 -3.24
N ALA A 290 11.89 -1.44 -4.53
CA ALA A 290 12.54 -2.16 -5.63
C ALA A 290 14.05 -1.87 -5.63
N ARG A 291 14.45 -0.62 -5.42
CA ARG A 291 15.86 -0.20 -5.30
C ARG A 291 16.56 -0.87 -4.12
N LEU A 292 15.89 -1.04 -2.98
CA LEU A 292 16.43 -1.83 -1.87
C LEU A 292 16.77 -3.25 -2.32
N GLY A 293 15.81 -3.95 -2.94
CA GLY A 293 16.03 -5.30 -3.47
C GLY A 293 17.17 -5.37 -4.49
N LEU A 294 17.24 -4.38 -5.38
CA LEU A 294 18.31 -4.26 -6.37
C LEU A 294 19.69 -4.14 -5.71
N VAL A 295 19.85 -3.22 -4.77
CA VAL A 295 21.12 -3.01 -4.04
C VAL A 295 21.53 -4.28 -3.31
N LYS A 296 20.58 -4.94 -2.63
CA LYS A 296 20.84 -6.23 -1.96
C LYS A 296 21.31 -7.31 -2.94
N SER A 297 20.72 -7.37 -4.13
CA SER A 297 21.06 -8.34 -5.17
C SER A 297 22.44 -8.07 -5.77
N LEU A 298 22.75 -6.80 -6.05
CA LEU A 298 24.06 -6.37 -6.54
C LEU A 298 25.18 -6.64 -5.51
N ALA A 299 24.92 -6.40 -4.23
CA ALA A 299 25.86 -6.73 -3.16
C ALA A 299 26.19 -8.23 -3.13
N ARG A 300 25.18 -9.10 -3.27
CA ARG A 300 25.38 -10.56 -3.38
C ARG A 300 26.12 -10.98 -4.66
N LEU A 301 26.10 -10.16 -5.70
CA LEU A 301 26.81 -10.36 -6.96
C LEU A 301 28.23 -9.74 -6.97
N GLY A 302 28.73 -9.29 -5.81
CA GLY A 302 30.09 -8.78 -5.68
C GLY A 302 30.27 -7.30 -5.97
N ARG A 303 29.19 -6.50 -5.96
CA ARG A 303 29.32 -5.04 -5.98
C ARG A 303 30.14 -4.55 -4.79
N ASP A 304 30.93 -3.50 -5.02
CA ASP A 304 31.74 -2.87 -3.99
C ASP A 304 30.93 -2.52 -2.73
N HIS A 305 31.54 -2.81 -1.57
CA HIS A 305 30.89 -2.64 -0.27
C HIS A 305 30.70 -1.15 0.09
N THR A 306 31.66 -0.29 -0.25
CA THR A 306 31.56 1.15 0.01
C THR A 306 30.45 1.78 -0.83
N GLU A 307 30.33 1.38 -2.10
CA GLU A 307 29.22 1.79 -2.97
C GLU A 307 27.88 1.29 -2.45
N THR A 308 27.81 0.03 -2.03
CA THR A 308 26.59 -0.57 -1.46
C THR A 308 26.15 0.18 -0.21
N THR A 309 27.08 0.48 0.69
CA THR A 309 26.80 1.20 1.94
C THR A 309 26.36 2.63 1.67
N ALA A 310 27.03 3.33 0.76
CA ALA A 310 26.65 4.69 0.35
C ALA A 310 25.25 4.72 -0.26
N GLU A 311 24.91 3.73 -1.09
CA GLU A 311 23.58 3.66 -1.70
C GLU A 311 22.48 3.33 -0.68
N LEU A 312 22.74 2.41 0.26
CA LEU A 312 21.81 2.14 1.36
C LEU A 312 21.60 3.39 2.22
N ALA A 313 22.64 4.18 2.51
CA ALA A 313 22.52 5.43 3.26
C ALA A 313 21.69 6.49 2.49
N SER A 314 21.91 6.63 1.19
CA SER A 314 21.08 7.47 0.31
C SER A 314 19.61 7.04 0.34
N LEU A 315 19.36 5.73 0.27
CA LEU A 315 18.02 5.17 0.32
C LEU A 315 17.34 5.40 1.68
N ALA A 316 18.07 5.29 2.79
CA ALA A 316 17.54 5.62 4.11
C ALA A 316 17.06 7.08 4.16
N THR A 317 17.85 8.01 3.63
CA THR A 317 17.51 9.44 3.57
C THR A 317 16.28 9.70 2.68
N GLU A 318 16.20 9.02 1.54
CA GLU A 318 15.04 9.11 0.64
C GLU A 318 13.76 8.60 1.32
N LEU A 319 13.83 7.45 1.98
CA LEU A 319 12.72 6.84 2.72
C LEU A 319 12.24 7.74 3.86
N GLU A 320 13.16 8.40 4.57
CA GLU A 320 12.83 9.40 5.59
C GLU A 320 12.11 10.61 4.99
N ARG A 321 12.62 11.15 3.88
CA ARG A 321 12.01 12.30 3.19
C ARG A 321 10.57 12.01 2.76
N ILE A 322 10.28 10.79 2.30
CA ILE A 322 8.92 10.37 1.91
C ILE A 322 8.11 9.80 3.10
N GLY A 323 8.68 9.81 4.30
CA GLY A 323 8.04 9.50 5.59
C GLY A 323 8.16 8.05 6.07
N LEU A 324 8.61 7.10 5.24
CA LEU A 324 8.51 5.65 5.48
C LEU A 324 9.44 5.13 6.59
N LYS A 325 9.09 5.39 7.85
CA LYS A 325 9.88 5.03 9.04
C LYS A 325 10.25 3.54 9.12
N HIS A 326 9.35 2.63 8.75
CA HIS A 326 9.64 1.19 8.79
C HIS A 326 10.55 0.71 7.64
N ALA A 327 10.56 1.44 6.52
CA ALA A 327 11.48 1.15 5.44
C ALA A 327 12.94 1.50 5.85
N ARG A 328 13.13 2.45 6.76
CA ARG A 328 14.44 2.71 7.39
C ARG A 328 14.97 1.48 8.13
N GLU A 329 14.15 0.82 8.94
CA GLU A 329 14.55 -0.43 9.63
C GLU A 329 14.91 -1.55 8.64
N MET A 330 14.26 -1.59 7.46
CA MET A 330 14.63 -2.54 6.40
C MET A 330 16.00 -2.21 5.81
N VAL A 331 16.31 -0.93 5.62
CA VAL A 331 17.62 -0.48 5.17
C VAL A 331 18.68 -0.73 6.23
N THR A 332 18.40 -0.46 7.50
CA THR A 332 19.33 -0.76 8.62
C THR A 332 19.65 -2.24 8.68
N ARG A 333 18.63 -3.12 8.60
CA ARG A 333 18.87 -4.57 8.52
C ARG A 333 19.70 -4.98 7.30
N ALA A 334 19.50 -4.33 6.15
CA ALA A 334 20.33 -4.57 4.98
C ALA A 334 21.78 -4.08 5.21
N GLN A 335 21.98 -2.95 5.88
CA GLN A 335 23.31 -2.47 6.25
C GLN A 335 24.01 -3.47 7.18
N GLU A 336 23.32 -3.99 8.20
CA GLU A 336 23.84 -5.02 9.11
C GLU A 336 24.18 -6.32 8.36
N GLU A 337 23.29 -6.76 7.45
CA GLU A 337 23.47 -7.96 6.61
C GLU A 337 24.78 -7.90 5.81
N PHE A 338 25.14 -6.72 5.27
CA PHE A 338 26.34 -6.58 4.45
C PHE A 338 27.55 -5.99 5.18
N ALA A 339 27.39 -5.47 6.40
CA ALA A 339 28.50 -5.07 7.27
C ALA A 339 29.28 -6.29 7.79
N SER A 340 28.57 -7.35 8.20
CA SER A 340 29.18 -8.58 8.74
C SER A 340 29.95 -9.41 7.70
N ALA A 341 29.58 -9.32 6.42
CA ALA A 341 30.28 -10.00 5.33
C ALA A 341 31.73 -9.49 5.11
N ALA A 342 32.05 -8.29 5.58
CA ALA A 342 33.39 -7.70 5.46
C ALA A 342 34.37 -8.18 6.55
N GLU A 343 33.89 -8.61 7.71
CA GLU A 343 34.76 -9.06 8.83
C GLU A 343 35.26 -10.50 8.67
N VAL A 344 34.58 -11.33 7.87
CA VAL A 344 34.97 -12.73 7.62
C VAL A 344 36.04 -12.87 6.52
N THR A 345 36.40 -11.76 5.85
CA THR A 345 37.35 -11.75 4.72
C THR A 345 38.66 -11.01 5.03
N ARG A 346 38.99 -10.80 6.32
CA ARG A 346 40.30 -10.28 6.78
C ARG A 346 41.10 -11.36 7.48
#